data_AF-A0AAJ2C5Z6-F1
#
_entry.id   AF-A0AAJ2C5Z6-F1
#
_cell.length_a   1.000
_cell.length_b   1.000
_cell.length_c   1.000
_cell.angle_alpha   90.00
_cell.angle_beta   90.00
_cell.angle_gamma   90.00
#
_symmetry.space_group_name_H-M   'P 1'
#
loop_
_entity.id
_entity.type
_entity.pdbx_description
1 polymer ?
#
loop_
_entity_poly.entity_id
_entity_poly.type
_entity_poly.pdbx_seq_one_letter_code
_entity_poly.pdbx_strand_id
1 'polypeptide(L)'
;MKNFILLFLMCFVFTKSNAQDKIKDLTTERQTLYQKYKESENLSTGLFGNRSKDDMQKTIDALNEIIDKDNEILNEYQSQQSNATAAFTEKYNELIQQNNDLTQKNHDLVELTERHKGFSKENHQMLEEIEKYQGVYIALLGLSLVLAIVFIIKYFSLKNKLKEVQRQ
;
A
#
# COMPACT_ATOMS: atom_id res chain seq x y z
N MET A 1 -26.52 -6.92 -21.96
CA MET A 1 -26.30 -6.32 -20.62
C MET A 1 -24.89 -5.78 -20.40
N LYS A 2 -23.82 -6.45 -20.86
CA LYS A 2 -22.43 -5.96 -20.74
C LYS A 2 -22.16 -4.57 -21.37
N ASN A 3 -22.80 -4.27 -22.50
CA ASN A 3 -22.64 -2.98 -23.18
C ASN A 3 -23.36 -1.81 -22.48
N PHE A 4 -24.37 -2.08 -21.65
CA PHE A 4 -25.08 -1.05 -20.89
C PHE A 4 -24.28 -0.61 -19.65
N ILE A 5 -23.56 -1.55 -19.04
CA ILE A 5 -22.66 -1.31 -17.91
C ILE A 5 -21.45 -0.47 -18.36
N LEU A 6 -20.92 -0.72 -19.57
CA LEU A 6 -19.81 0.05 -20.12
C LEU A 6 -20.20 1.51 -20.44
N LEU A 7 -21.44 1.72 -20.91
CA LEU A 7 -21.98 3.06 -21.18
C LEU A 7 -22.22 3.84 -19.87
N PHE A 8 -22.71 3.17 -18.83
CA PHE A 8 -22.92 3.76 -17.49
C PHE A 8 -21.59 4.12 -16.81
N LEU A 9 -20.54 3.32 -17.00
CA LEU A 9 -19.20 3.61 -16.45
C LEU A 9 -18.53 4.82 -17.13
N MET A 10 -18.81 5.09 -18.42
CA MET A 10 -18.26 6.25 -19.13
C MET A 10 -18.90 7.59 -18.71
N CYS A 11 -20.16 7.60 -18.29
CA CYS A 11 -20.82 8.82 -17.83
C CYS A 11 -20.31 9.32 -16.48
N PHE A 12 -19.64 8.48 -15.68
CA PHE A 12 -19.15 8.86 -14.35
C PHE A 12 -17.78 9.55 -14.34
N VAL A 13 -17.10 9.64 -15.50
CA VAL A 13 -15.71 10.14 -15.60
C VAL A 13 -15.64 11.68 -15.74
N PHE A 14 -16.77 12.37 -15.92
CA PHE A 14 -16.77 13.80 -16.30
C PHE A 14 -16.98 14.83 -15.19
N THR A 15 -16.99 14.45 -13.90
CA THR A 15 -17.31 15.41 -12.81
C THR A 15 -16.09 16.04 -12.11
N LYS A 16 -14.90 16.02 -12.70
CA LYS A 16 -13.70 16.64 -12.12
C LYS A 16 -13.30 17.94 -12.83
N SER A 17 -14.19 18.91 -12.79
CA SER A 17 -13.83 20.33 -12.96
C SER A 17 -14.67 21.11 -11.94
N ASN A 18 -14.21 22.14 -11.22
CA ASN A 18 -14.12 23.48 -11.79
C ASN A 18 -13.48 24.49 -10.80
N ALA A 19 -12.61 24.09 -9.87
CA ALA A 19 -11.97 25.08 -8.99
C ALA A 19 -11.05 26.02 -9.81
N GLN A 20 -10.22 25.44 -10.67
CA GLN A 20 -9.33 26.19 -11.56
C GLN A 20 -10.09 27.03 -12.60
N ASP A 21 -11.27 26.55 -13.01
CA ASP A 21 -12.17 27.28 -13.90
C ASP A 21 -12.78 28.50 -13.19
N LYS A 22 -13.12 28.41 -11.90
CA LYS A 22 -13.64 29.54 -11.13
C LYS A 22 -12.65 30.70 -10.99
N ILE A 23 -11.36 30.44 -10.73
CA ILE A 23 -10.34 31.52 -10.69
C ILE A 23 -10.19 32.18 -12.06
N LYS A 24 -10.24 31.39 -13.12
CA LYS A 24 -10.15 31.88 -14.49
C LYS A 24 -11.33 32.79 -14.83
N ASP A 25 -12.53 32.42 -14.40
CA ASP A 25 -13.75 33.21 -14.58
C ASP A 25 -13.65 34.54 -13.79
N LEU A 26 -13.28 34.48 -12.51
CA LEU A 26 -13.08 35.68 -11.68
C LEU A 26 -12.03 36.63 -12.25
N THR A 27 -10.93 36.08 -12.79
CA THR A 27 -9.87 36.87 -13.45
C THR A 27 -10.38 37.53 -14.74
N THR A 28 -11.26 36.85 -15.47
CA THR A 28 -11.90 37.38 -16.68
C THR A 28 -12.86 38.52 -16.32
N GLU A 29 -13.67 38.35 -15.28
CA GLU A 29 -14.55 39.40 -14.75
C GLU A 29 -13.75 40.62 -14.29
N ARG A 30 -12.66 40.41 -13.54
CA ARG A 30 -11.72 41.47 -13.13
C ARG A 30 -11.17 42.23 -14.34
N GLN A 31 -10.83 41.53 -15.42
CA GLN A 31 -10.35 42.17 -16.64
C GLN A 31 -11.42 43.08 -17.26
N THR A 32 -12.69 42.67 -17.25
CA THR A 32 -13.80 43.54 -17.70
C THR A 32 -13.94 44.77 -16.81
N LEU A 33 -13.83 44.63 -15.48
CA LEU A 33 -13.86 45.76 -14.54
C LEU A 33 -12.70 46.73 -14.78
N TYR A 34 -11.50 46.21 -15.08
CA TYR A 34 -10.35 47.03 -15.43
C TYR A 34 -10.57 47.83 -16.71
N GLN A 35 -11.26 47.27 -17.72
CA GLN A 35 -11.62 48.04 -18.92
C GLN A 35 -12.61 49.17 -18.58
N LYS A 36 -13.62 48.93 -17.75
CA LYS A 36 -14.55 49.98 -17.28
C LYS A 36 -13.81 51.09 -16.51
N TYR A 37 -12.86 50.72 -15.65
CA TYR A 37 -11.99 51.67 -14.97
C TYR A 37 -11.23 52.53 -16.00
N LYS A 38 -10.61 51.91 -17.01
CA LYS A 38 -9.88 52.61 -18.08
C LYS A 38 -10.77 53.57 -18.87
N GLU A 39 -12.01 53.18 -19.14
CA GLU A 39 -12.99 54.07 -19.78
C GLU A 39 -13.33 55.26 -18.86
N SER A 40 -13.53 55.01 -17.56
CA SER A 40 -13.84 56.06 -16.58
C SER A 40 -12.68 57.04 -16.34
N GLU A 41 -11.45 56.57 -16.43
CA GLU A 41 -10.23 57.37 -16.25
C GLU A 41 -10.11 58.45 -17.33
N ASN A 42 -10.57 58.15 -18.55
CA ASN A 42 -10.52 59.03 -19.71
C ASN A 42 -11.72 59.98 -19.82
N LEU A 43 -12.68 59.92 -18.89
CA LEU A 43 -13.83 60.84 -18.87
C LEU A 43 -13.38 62.24 -18.43
N SER A 44 -13.72 63.23 -19.25
CA SER A 44 -13.54 64.64 -18.91
C SER A 44 -14.78 65.43 -19.33
N THR A 45 -15.81 65.36 -18.51
CA THR A 45 -17.12 65.97 -18.78
C THR A 45 -17.29 67.36 -18.16
N GLY A 46 -16.28 67.85 -17.43
CA GLY A 46 -16.33 69.16 -16.80
C GLY A 46 -16.35 70.30 -17.82
N LEU A 47 -16.98 71.41 -17.44
CA LEU A 47 -17.25 72.58 -18.29
C LEU A 47 -16.01 73.19 -18.98
N PHE A 48 -14.81 72.93 -18.46
CA PHE A 48 -13.54 73.43 -18.98
C PHE A 48 -12.62 72.31 -19.51
N GLY A 49 -13.16 71.13 -19.80
CA GLY A 49 -12.36 69.98 -20.23
C GLY A 49 -11.54 69.35 -19.10
N ASN A 50 -11.91 69.61 -17.84
CA ASN A 50 -11.37 68.95 -16.65
C ASN A 50 -12.33 67.84 -16.18
N ARG A 51 -11.81 66.88 -15.41
CA ARG A 51 -12.63 65.83 -14.80
C ARG A 51 -13.66 66.43 -13.84
N SER A 52 -14.91 66.04 -13.96
CA SER A 52 -15.97 66.44 -13.04
C SER A 52 -15.91 65.62 -11.74
N LYS A 53 -16.62 66.07 -10.70
CA LYS A 53 -16.78 65.29 -9.46
C LYS A 53 -17.40 63.92 -9.72
N ASP A 54 -18.38 63.88 -10.63
CA ASP A 54 -19.07 62.64 -10.99
C ASP A 54 -18.15 61.70 -11.80
N ASP A 55 -17.28 62.25 -12.66
CA ASP A 55 -16.27 61.45 -13.37
C ASP A 55 -15.25 60.82 -12.39
N MET A 56 -14.87 61.56 -11.35
CA MET A 56 -14.01 61.03 -10.29
C MET A 56 -14.72 59.96 -9.46
N GLN A 57 -16.00 60.18 -9.13
CA GLN A 57 -16.80 59.20 -8.39
C GLN A 57 -16.94 57.88 -9.16
N LYS A 58 -17.23 57.93 -10.46
CA LYS A 58 -17.29 56.74 -11.32
C LYS A 58 -15.99 55.94 -11.32
N THR A 59 -14.85 56.62 -11.34
CA THR A 59 -13.54 55.95 -11.25
C THR A 59 -13.32 55.32 -9.88
N ILE A 60 -13.73 55.98 -8.80
CA ILE A 60 -13.65 55.42 -7.45
C ILE A 60 -14.55 54.18 -7.34
N ASP A 61 -15.78 54.24 -7.85
CA ASP A 61 -16.71 53.11 -7.82
C ASP A 61 -16.16 51.93 -8.62
N ALA A 62 -15.60 52.17 -9.81
CA ALA A 62 -14.94 51.14 -10.62
C ALA A 62 -13.71 50.52 -9.90
N LEU A 63 -12.94 51.32 -9.17
CA LEU A 63 -11.82 50.82 -8.36
C LEU A 63 -12.30 49.96 -7.19
N ASN A 64 -13.39 50.34 -6.52
CA ASN A 64 -13.97 49.55 -5.43
C ASN A 64 -14.45 48.19 -5.95
N GLU A 65 -15.13 48.15 -7.11
CA GLU A 65 -15.54 46.89 -7.75
C GLU A 65 -14.33 45.99 -8.07
N ILE A 66 -13.21 46.55 -8.52
CA ILE A 66 -11.97 45.80 -8.77
C ILE A 66 -11.40 45.24 -7.46
N ILE A 67 -11.36 46.03 -6.39
CA ILE A 67 -10.86 45.59 -5.08
C ILE A 67 -11.70 44.44 -4.53
N ASP A 68 -13.03 44.55 -4.63
CA ASP A 68 -13.94 43.49 -4.19
C ASP A 68 -13.70 42.21 -4.99
N LYS A 69 -13.52 42.32 -6.31
CA LYS A 69 -13.19 41.17 -7.17
C LYS A 69 -11.82 40.58 -6.86
N ASP A 70 -10.82 41.40 -6.55
CA ASP A 70 -9.48 40.94 -6.15
C ASP A 70 -9.54 40.16 -4.81
N ASN A 71 -10.39 40.60 -3.87
CA ASN A 71 -10.64 39.86 -2.63
C ASN A 71 -11.32 38.51 -2.89
N GLU A 72 -12.29 38.45 -3.80
CA GLU A 72 -12.91 37.18 -4.22
C GLU A 72 -11.88 36.20 -4.82
N ILE A 73 -11.00 36.70 -5.70
CA ILE A 73 -9.91 35.91 -6.29
C ILE A 73 -8.97 35.37 -5.21
N LEU A 74 -8.56 36.22 -4.26
CA LEU A 74 -7.66 35.83 -3.17
C LEU A 74 -8.30 34.77 -2.27
N ASN A 75 -9.57 34.93 -1.92
CA ASN A 75 -10.31 33.97 -1.11
C ASN A 75 -10.41 32.61 -1.80
N GLU A 76 -10.70 32.58 -3.10
CA GLU A 76 -10.75 31.35 -3.88
C GLU A 76 -9.36 30.69 -3.98
N TYR A 77 -8.31 31.47 -4.19
CA TYR A 77 -6.94 30.97 -4.21
C TYR A 77 -6.53 30.36 -2.87
N GLN A 78 -6.84 31.01 -1.75
CA GLN A 78 -6.59 30.49 -0.41
C GLN A 78 -7.35 29.19 -0.14
N SER A 79 -8.62 29.12 -0.56
CA SER A 79 -9.44 27.91 -0.48
C SER A 79 -8.81 26.76 -1.26
N GLN A 80 -8.36 27.01 -2.50
CA GLN A 80 -7.68 26.00 -3.32
C GLN A 80 -6.38 25.52 -2.69
N GLN A 81 -5.58 26.45 -2.18
CA GLN A 81 -4.32 26.12 -1.51
C GLN A 81 -4.57 25.27 -0.26
N SER A 82 -5.57 25.63 0.56
CA SER A 82 -5.94 24.87 1.75
C SER A 82 -6.39 23.45 1.40
N ASN A 83 -7.25 23.31 0.39
CA ASN A 83 -7.72 22.01 -0.10
C ASN A 83 -6.58 21.15 -0.65
N ALA A 84 -5.65 21.76 -1.41
CA ALA A 84 -4.48 21.07 -1.94
C ALA A 84 -3.54 20.59 -0.84
N THR A 85 -3.30 21.43 0.18
CA THR A 85 -2.50 21.06 1.35
C THR A 85 -3.16 19.94 2.14
N ALA A 86 -4.47 20.01 2.39
CA ALA A 86 -5.21 18.96 3.10
C ALA A 86 -5.12 17.61 2.35
N ALA A 87 -5.39 17.61 1.04
CA ALA A 87 -5.30 16.41 0.21
C ALA A 87 -3.86 15.85 0.14
N PHE A 88 -2.85 16.71 0.14
CA PHE A 88 -1.45 16.30 0.19
C PHE A 88 -1.12 15.63 1.54
N THR A 89 -1.52 16.24 2.66
CA THR A 89 -1.31 15.68 3.99
C THR A 89 -2.00 14.33 4.16
N GLU A 90 -3.24 14.19 3.68
CA GLU A 90 -3.98 12.93 3.70
C GLU A 90 -3.21 11.83 2.94
N LYS A 91 -2.84 12.09 1.68
CA LYS A 91 -2.04 11.15 0.88
C LYS A 91 -0.71 10.79 1.53
N TYR A 92 -0.03 11.77 2.12
CA TYR A 92 1.23 11.54 2.79
C TYR A 92 1.07 10.59 3.99
N ASN A 93 0.02 10.78 4.80
CA ASN A 93 -0.30 9.90 5.92
C ASN A 93 -0.66 8.48 5.45
N GLU A 94 -1.42 8.34 4.37
CA GLU A 94 -1.71 7.05 3.76
C GLU A 94 -0.43 6.32 3.32
N LEU A 95 0.51 7.04 2.69
CA LEU A 95 1.81 6.49 2.28
C LEU A 95 2.63 6.00 3.49
N ILE A 96 2.66 6.77 4.58
CA ILE A 96 3.32 6.36 5.82
C ILE A 96 2.70 5.08 6.35
N GLN A 97 1.37 5.01 6.40
CA GLN A 97 0.66 3.83 6.90
C GLN A 97 0.95 2.60 6.03
N GLN A 98 0.94 2.74 4.71
CA GLN A 98 1.30 1.66 3.79
C GLN A 98 2.75 1.21 3.98
N ASN A 99 3.69 2.14 4.19
CA ASN A 99 5.09 1.80 4.42
C ASN A 99 5.28 1.03 5.73
N ASN A 100 4.61 1.46 6.80
CA ASN A 100 4.63 0.76 8.09
C ASN A 100 4.05 -0.67 7.95
N ASP A 101 2.93 -0.83 7.26
CA ASP A 101 2.30 -2.13 7.01
C ASP A 101 3.20 -3.06 6.18
N LEU A 102 3.86 -2.53 5.13
CA LEU A 102 4.85 -3.27 4.36
C LEU A 102 6.08 -3.66 5.19
N THR A 103 6.54 -2.78 6.07
CA THR A 103 7.66 -3.05 6.97
C THR A 103 7.31 -4.18 7.93
N GLN A 104 6.10 -4.16 8.49
CA GLN A 104 5.60 -5.24 9.35
C GLN A 104 5.52 -6.57 8.59
N LYS A 105 4.92 -6.58 7.39
CA LYS A 105 4.86 -7.78 6.56
C LYS A 105 6.23 -8.33 6.21
N ASN A 106 7.20 -7.47 5.91
CA ASN A 106 8.58 -7.89 5.66
C ASN A 106 9.20 -8.54 6.90
N HIS A 107 8.98 -7.97 8.09
CA HIS A 107 9.43 -8.57 9.34
C HIS A 107 8.82 -9.96 9.54
N ASP A 108 7.50 -10.10 9.37
CA ASP A 108 6.78 -11.37 9.52
C ASP A 108 7.28 -12.43 8.52
N LEU A 109 7.59 -12.03 7.29
CA LEU A 109 8.17 -12.92 6.27
C LEU A 109 9.57 -13.39 6.66
N VAL A 110 10.40 -12.51 7.22
CA VAL A 110 11.73 -12.89 7.73
C VAL A 110 11.59 -13.86 8.90
N GLU A 111 10.70 -13.58 9.86
CA GLU A 111 10.45 -14.47 10.99
C GLU A 111 9.96 -15.85 10.52
N LEU A 112 9.01 -15.90 9.58
CA LEU A 112 8.50 -17.15 9.04
C LEU A 112 9.59 -17.94 8.32
N THR A 113 10.48 -17.25 7.59
CA THR A 113 11.61 -17.86 6.90
C THR A 113 12.60 -18.47 7.89
N GLU A 114 12.94 -17.76 8.97
CA GLU A 114 13.82 -18.27 10.02
C GLU A 114 13.20 -19.46 10.75
N ARG A 115 11.89 -19.40 11.05
CA ARG A 115 11.16 -20.53 11.65
C ARG A 115 11.18 -21.76 10.74
N HIS A 116 10.99 -21.59 9.43
CA HIS A 116 11.08 -22.69 8.46
C HIS A 116 12.47 -23.30 8.40
N LYS A 117 13.54 -22.50 8.45
CA LYS A 117 14.91 -23.01 8.54
C LYS A 117 15.13 -23.83 9.81
N GLY A 118 14.60 -23.33 10.94
CA GLY A 118 14.61 -24.05 12.23
C GLY A 118 13.95 -25.42 12.14
N PHE A 119 12.69 -25.47 11.68
CA PHE A 119 11.96 -26.73 11.50
C PHE A 119 12.64 -27.69 10.52
N SER A 120 13.23 -27.18 9.43
CA SER A 120 13.99 -28.02 8.51
C SER A 120 15.19 -28.68 9.18
N LYS A 121 15.92 -27.93 10.01
CA LYS A 121 17.06 -28.43 10.78
C LYS A 121 16.63 -29.45 11.84
N GLU A 122 15.59 -29.15 12.61
CA GLU A 122 15.04 -30.07 13.62
C GLU A 122 14.54 -31.37 12.98
N ASN A 123 13.83 -31.27 11.86
CA ASN A 123 13.39 -32.45 11.11
C ASN A 123 14.58 -33.30 10.64
N HIS A 124 15.64 -32.68 10.11
CA HIS A 124 16.82 -33.43 9.68
C HIS A 124 17.53 -34.13 10.85
N GLN A 125 17.66 -33.46 12.00
CA GLN A 125 18.22 -34.04 13.22
C GLN A 125 17.38 -35.22 13.71
N MET A 126 16.06 -35.09 13.71
CA MET A 126 15.15 -36.18 14.10
C MET A 126 15.27 -37.38 13.16
N LEU A 127 15.38 -37.15 11.84
CA LEU A 127 15.60 -38.23 10.87
C LEU A 127 16.93 -38.95 11.12
N GLU A 128 18.02 -38.22 11.37
CA GLU A 128 19.32 -38.80 11.69
C GLU A 128 19.28 -39.64 12.97
N GLU A 129 18.57 -39.17 14.01
CA GLU A 129 18.36 -39.94 15.23
C GLU A 129 17.57 -41.22 14.98
N ILE A 130 16.46 -41.13 14.23
CA ILE A 130 15.65 -42.31 13.85
C ILE A 130 16.50 -43.31 13.07
N GLU A 131 17.29 -42.87 12.10
CA GLU A 131 18.19 -43.74 11.32
C GLU A 131 19.22 -44.45 12.21
N LYS A 132 19.80 -43.75 13.20
CA LYS A 132 20.70 -44.36 14.18
C LYS A 132 20.01 -45.46 14.99
N TYR A 133 18.81 -45.19 15.51
CA TYR A 133 18.04 -46.18 16.27
C TYR A 133 17.65 -47.39 15.42
N GLN A 134 17.23 -47.16 14.17
CA GLN A 134 16.93 -48.24 13.22
C GLN A 134 18.16 -49.12 12.95
N GLY A 135 19.34 -48.51 12.75
CA GLY A 135 20.59 -49.25 12.55
C GLY A 135 20.95 -50.14 13.73
N VAL A 136 20.81 -49.63 14.97
CA VAL A 136 21.02 -50.42 16.19
C VAL A 136 20.03 -51.58 16.28
N TYR A 137 18.75 -51.33 15.98
CA TYR A 137 17.72 -52.37 16.01
C TYR A 137 17.98 -53.49 15.00
N ILE A 138 18.39 -53.15 13.77
CA ILE A 138 18.77 -54.12 12.75
C ILE A 138 19.99 -54.95 13.20
N ALA A 139 20.99 -54.31 13.81
CA ALA A 139 22.16 -55.01 14.34
C ALA A 139 21.79 -56.00 15.47
N LEU A 140 20.93 -55.58 16.40
CA LEU A 140 20.44 -56.45 17.48
C LEU A 140 19.62 -57.63 16.95
N LEU A 141 18.73 -57.39 15.97
CA LEU A 141 17.99 -58.46 15.29
C LEU A 141 18.94 -59.46 14.62
N GLY A 142 19.95 -58.97 13.89
CA GLY A 142 20.97 -59.82 13.27
C GLY A 142 21.71 -60.69 14.29
N LEU A 143 22.14 -60.11 15.42
CA LEU A 143 22.81 -60.82 16.50
C LEU A 143 21.90 -61.90 17.12
N SER A 144 20.63 -61.56 17.38
CA SER A 144 19.63 -62.49 17.91
C SER A 144 19.42 -63.68 16.98
N LEU A 145 19.41 -63.44 15.66
CA LEU A 145 19.26 -64.47 14.64
C LEU A 145 20.46 -65.43 14.62
N VAL A 146 21.69 -64.90 14.72
CA VAL A 146 22.92 -65.70 14.81
C VAL A 146 22.92 -66.57 16.07
N LEU A 147 22.55 -66.00 17.23
CA LEU A 147 22.45 -66.74 18.49
C LEU A 147 21.42 -67.86 18.42
N ALA A 148 20.26 -67.61 17.80
CA ALA A 148 19.23 -68.63 17.59
C ALA A 148 19.75 -69.79 16.73
N ILE A 149 20.48 -69.51 15.65
CA ILE A 149 21.08 -70.55 14.79
C ILE A 149 22.09 -71.40 15.58
N VAL A 150 22.98 -70.76 16.34
CA VAL A 150 23.96 -71.47 17.19
C VAL A 150 23.27 -72.36 18.22
N PHE A 151 22.20 -71.87 18.86
CA PHE A 151 21.42 -72.63 19.82
C PHE A 151 20.75 -73.86 19.17
N ILE A 152 20.17 -73.70 17.98
CA ILE A 152 19.57 -74.79 17.22
C ILE A 152 20.61 -75.87 16.88
N ILE A 153 21.77 -75.49 16.34
CA ILE A 153 22.86 -76.42 16.02
C ILE A 153 23.30 -77.19 17.27
N LYS A 154 23.51 -76.49 18.38
CA LYS A 154 23.93 -77.09 19.65
C LYS A 154 22.86 -78.03 20.19
N TYR A 155 21.59 -77.64 20.16
CA TYR A 155 20.47 -78.48 20.57
C TYR A 155 20.41 -79.79 19.78
N PHE A 156 20.53 -79.73 18.45
CA PHE A 156 20.56 -80.93 17.60
C PHE A 156 21.79 -81.80 17.85
N SER A 157 22.97 -81.20 18.04
CA SER A 157 24.19 -81.94 18.40
C SER A 157 24.05 -82.69 19.73
N LEU A 158 23.53 -82.03 20.78
CA LEU A 158 23.29 -82.66 22.07
C LEU A 158 22.23 -83.76 21.99
N LYS A 159 21.14 -83.53 21.25
CA LYS A 159 20.08 -84.53 21.03
C LYS A 159 20.63 -85.78 20.33
N ASN A 160 21.54 -85.62 19.37
CA ASN A 160 22.18 -86.75 18.71
C ASN A 160 23.11 -87.51 19.67
N LYS A 161 23.93 -86.81 20.46
CA LYS A 161 24.79 -87.44 21.48
C LYS A 161 23.98 -88.20 22.54
N LEU A 162 22.87 -87.65 23.00
CA LEU A 162 21.98 -88.34 23.96
C LEU A 162 21.44 -89.66 23.38
N LYS A 163 21.04 -89.66 22.10
CA LYS A 163 20.58 -90.87 21.41
C LYS A 163 21.68 -91.93 21.26
N GLU A 164 22.93 -91.53 21.10
CA GLU A 164 24.07 -92.45 21.06
C GLU A 164 24.34 -93.08 22.42
N VAL A 165 24.32 -92.28 23.50
CA VAL A 165 24.51 -92.77 24.88
C VAL A 165 23.38 -93.71 25.32
N GLN A 166 22.13 -93.48 24.90
CA GLN A 166 21.00 -94.36 25.21
C GLN A 166 20.97 -95.67 24.42
N ARG A 167 21.85 -95.85 23.43
CA ARG A 167 21.97 -97.07 22.61
C ARG A 167 23.13 -97.98 23.04
N GLN A 168 23.96 -97.52 23.99
CA GLN A 168 24.96 -98.34 24.69
C GLN A 168 24.33 -98.89 25.98
#